data_AF-A0A919J9L9-F1
#
_entry.id   AF-A0A919J9L9-F1
#
_cell.length_a   1.000
_cell.length_b   1.000
_cell.length_c   1.000
_cell.angle_alpha   90.00
_cell.angle_beta   90.00
_cell.angle_gamma   90.00
#
_symmetry.space_group_name_H-M   'P 1'
#
loop_
_entity.id
_entity.type
_entity.pdbx_description
1 polymer ?
#
loop_
_entity_poly.entity_id
_entity_poly.type
_entity_poly.pdbx_seq_one_letter_code
_entity_poly.pdbx_strand_id
1 'polypeptide(L)'
;MTTVTATHLGTTAPSRRADRAGRGLAAFAALATSGAFVNGVLMTISAPDDRLFVEGWRVSSFAIFAGLFALLAFRPRRSAGVWELLLAGKSALVVFGVTAGRVPEARPAAVIDFALVVVVAAAYVLCRGWLAWRSTPAA
;
A
#
# COMPACT_ATOMS: atom_id res chain seq x y z
N MET A 1 21.31 -9.10 40.09
CA MET A 1 20.64 -9.73 38.93
C MET A 1 19.30 -9.04 38.75
N THR A 2 19.21 -8.13 37.78
CA THR A 2 18.01 -7.33 37.51
C THR A 2 17.12 -8.11 36.55
N THR A 3 15.95 -8.54 37.01
CA THR A 3 14.94 -9.22 36.19
C THR A 3 14.41 -8.24 35.15
N VAL A 4 14.81 -8.41 33.90
CA VAL A 4 14.25 -7.65 32.78
C VAL A 4 12.84 -8.19 32.55
N THR A 5 11.83 -7.44 32.99
CA THR A 5 10.43 -7.71 32.65
C THR A 5 10.27 -7.54 31.15
N ALA A 6 10.26 -8.66 30.42
CA ALA A 6 9.98 -8.66 28.99
C ALA A 6 8.55 -8.14 28.79
N THR A 7 8.43 -6.93 28.25
CA THR A 7 7.15 -6.35 27.85
C THR A 7 6.50 -7.30 26.85
N HIS A 8 5.43 -7.99 27.27
CA HIS A 8 4.68 -8.93 26.45
C HIS A 8 3.92 -8.13 25.37
N LEU A 9 4.61 -7.73 24.30
CA LEU A 9 4.00 -7.09 23.13
C LEU A 9 2.88 -8.01 22.63
N GLY A 10 1.62 -7.58 22.83
CA GLY A 10 0.43 -8.40 22.69
C GLY A 10 0.42 -9.23 21.40
N THR A 11 0.62 -10.53 21.56
CA THR A 11 0.66 -11.54 20.48
C THR A 11 -0.74 -12.00 20.05
N THR A 12 -1.79 -11.40 20.59
CA THR A 12 -3.17 -11.80 20.35
C THR A 12 -3.64 -11.44 18.94
N ALA A 13 -4.61 -12.17 18.40
CA ALA A 13 -5.25 -11.79 17.15
C ALA A 13 -6.02 -10.46 17.32
N PRO A 14 -6.14 -9.63 16.27
CA PRO A 14 -6.99 -8.44 16.34
C PRO A 14 -8.45 -8.82 16.60
N SER A 15 -9.22 -7.87 17.17
CA SER A 15 -10.66 -8.06 17.28
C SER A 15 -11.30 -8.17 15.89
N ARG A 16 -12.39 -8.95 15.76
CA ARG A 16 -13.07 -9.14 14.46
C ARG A 16 -13.48 -7.83 13.79
N ARG A 17 -13.82 -6.80 14.58
CA ARG A 17 -14.19 -5.46 14.07
C ARG A 17 -12.99 -4.72 13.52
N ALA A 18 -11.86 -4.70 14.24
CA ALA A 18 -10.62 -4.08 13.78
C ALA A 18 -10.11 -4.76 12.50
N ASP A 19 -10.10 -6.09 12.47
CA ASP A 19 -9.67 -6.85 11.29
C ASP A 19 -10.56 -6.56 10.07
N ARG A 20 -11.89 -6.51 10.23
CA ARG A 20 -12.81 -6.12 9.15
C ARG A 20 -12.59 -4.68 8.68
N ALA A 21 -12.38 -3.74 9.60
CA ALA A 21 -12.11 -2.36 9.25
C ALA A 21 -10.80 -2.21 8.46
N GLY A 22 -9.71 -2.83 8.92
CA GLY A 22 -8.43 -2.82 8.23
C GLY A 22 -8.48 -3.46 6.85
N ARG A 23 -9.18 -4.61 6.71
CA ARG A 23 -9.43 -5.25 5.41
C ARG A 23 -10.30 -4.38 4.50
N GLY A 24 -11.28 -3.68 5.07
CA GLY A 24 -12.13 -2.73 4.35
C GLY A 24 -11.34 -1.54 3.79
N LEU A 25 -10.41 -0.99 4.57
CA LEU A 25 -9.51 0.07 4.11
C LEU A 25 -8.62 -0.40 2.95
N ALA A 26 -8.04 -1.60 3.06
CA ALA A 26 -7.25 -2.18 1.97
C ALA A 26 -8.12 -2.45 0.72
N ALA A 27 -9.36 -2.93 0.89
CA ALA A 27 -10.28 -3.14 -0.21
C ALA A 27 -10.67 -1.82 -0.89
N PHE A 28 -10.93 -0.77 -0.11
CA PHE A 28 -11.21 0.56 -0.62
C PHE A 28 -10.01 1.11 -1.42
N ALA A 29 -8.80 0.97 -0.90
CA ALA A 29 -7.57 1.35 -1.61
C ALA A 29 -7.40 0.57 -2.93
N ALA A 30 -7.73 -0.72 -2.94
CA ALA A 30 -7.73 -1.53 -4.16
C ALA A 30 -8.72 -0.98 -5.19
N LEU A 31 -9.96 -0.72 -4.79
CA LEU A 31 -11.00 -0.19 -5.68
C LEU A 31 -10.65 1.21 -6.23
N ALA A 32 -10.16 2.11 -5.37
CA ALA A 32 -9.73 3.44 -5.78
C ALA A 32 -8.58 3.37 -6.78
N THR A 33 -7.60 2.49 -6.55
CA THR A 33 -6.46 2.28 -7.45
C THR A 33 -6.89 1.62 -8.76
N SER A 34 -7.86 0.71 -8.74
CA SER A 34 -8.47 0.17 -9.96
C SER A 34 -9.16 1.26 -10.79
N GLY A 35 -9.84 2.21 -10.14
CA GLY A 35 -10.39 3.38 -10.82
C GLY A 35 -9.31 4.24 -11.49
N ALA A 36 -8.19 4.49 -10.78
CA ALA A 36 -7.04 5.19 -11.33
C ALA A 36 -6.39 4.42 -12.50
N PHE A 37 -6.33 3.09 -12.43
CA PHE A 37 -5.87 2.23 -13.51
C PHE A 37 -6.74 2.41 -14.77
N VAL A 38 -8.06 2.29 -14.64
CA VAL A 38 -9.00 2.46 -15.78
C VAL A 38 -8.86 3.84 -16.40
N ASN A 39 -8.86 4.89 -15.57
CA ASN A 39 -8.64 6.26 -16.06
C ASN A 39 -7.28 6.41 -16.76
N GLY A 40 -6.24 5.82 -16.19
CA GLY A 40 -4.90 5.83 -16.77
C GLY A 40 -4.85 5.15 -18.14
N VAL A 41 -5.49 3.99 -18.31
CA VAL A 41 -5.59 3.30 -19.62
C VAL A 41 -6.21 4.23 -20.67
N LEU A 42 -7.31 4.91 -20.32
CA LEU A 42 -7.98 5.84 -21.24
C LEU A 42 -7.08 7.02 -21.63
N MET A 43 -6.30 7.53 -20.68
CA MET A 43 -5.31 8.58 -20.94
C MET A 43 -4.15 8.09 -21.82
N THR A 44 -3.65 6.87 -21.60
CA THR A 44 -2.55 6.29 -22.39
C THR A 44 -2.93 6.09 -23.85
N ILE A 45 -4.17 5.64 -24.14
CA ILE A 45 -4.64 5.44 -25.51
C ILE A 45 -4.67 6.75 -26.31
N SER A 46 -4.85 7.88 -25.62
CA SER A 46 -4.91 9.21 -26.22
C SER A 46 -3.58 9.97 -26.11
N ALA A 47 -2.52 9.34 -25.60
CA ALA A 47 -1.24 9.99 -25.39
C ALA A 47 -0.42 10.05 -26.69
N PRO A 48 0.41 11.09 -26.89
CA PRO A 48 1.31 11.15 -28.02
C PRO A 48 2.43 10.08 -27.91
N ASP A 49 3.00 9.70 -29.05
CA ASP A 49 3.96 8.58 -29.17
C ASP A 49 5.17 8.71 -28.25
N ASP A 50 5.65 9.94 -28.02
CA ASP A 50 6.78 10.26 -27.15
C ASP A 50 6.50 10.02 -25.65
N ARG A 51 5.22 9.88 -25.28
CA ARG A 51 4.78 9.61 -23.90
C ARG A 51 4.25 8.20 -23.67
N LEU A 52 3.95 7.44 -24.73
CA LEU A 52 3.32 6.12 -24.61
C LEU A 52 4.03 5.19 -23.64
N PHE A 53 5.37 5.15 -23.65
CA PHE A 53 6.13 4.28 -22.75
C PHE A 53 6.00 4.71 -21.28
N VAL A 54 6.11 6.01 -21.00
CA VAL A 54 5.98 6.56 -19.63
C VAL A 54 4.55 6.36 -19.11
N GLU A 55 3.56 6.55 -19.96
CA GLU A 55 2.15 6.36 -19.63
C GLU A 55 1.81 4.89 -19.43
N GLY A 56 2.34 4.00 -20.28
CA GLY A 56 2.26 2.55 -20.10
C GLY A 56 2.83 2.12 -18.75
N TRP A 57 4.04 2.57 -18.42
CA TRP A 57 4.68 2.30 -17.12
C TRP A 57 3.82 2.77 -15.93
N ARG A 58 3.28 3.99 -16.02
CA ARG A 58 2.41 4.57 -14.98
C ARG A 58 1.16 3.72 -14.77
N VAL A 59 0.50 3.33 -15.85
CA VAL A 59 -0.72 2.51 -15.80
C VAL A 59 -0.45 1.12 -15.26
N SER A 60 0.62 0.46 -15.70
CA SER A 60 1.02 -0.84 -15.16
C SER A 60 1.25 -0.79 -13.65
N SER A 61 1.81 0.30 -13.15
CA SER A 61 2.00 0.50 -11.71
C SER A 61 0.68 0.53 -10.95
N PHE A 62 -0.36 1.18 -11.47
CA PHE A 62 -1.70 1.17 -10.85
C PHE A 62 -2.28 -0.23 -10.76
N ALA A 63 -2.16 -1.05 -11.82
CA ALA A 63 -2.63 -2.42 -11.80
C ALA A 63 -1.93 -3.26 -10.73
N ILE A 64 -0.61 -3.13 -10.62
CA ILE A 64 0.19 -3.83 -9.61
C ILE A 64 -0.25 -3.42 -8.20
N PHE A 65 -0.35 -2.12 -7.91
CA PHE A 65 -0.76 -1.65 -6.59
C PHE A 65 -2.19 -2.07 -6.24
N ALA A 66 -3.13 -2.03 -7.19
CA ALA A 66 -4.48 -2.53 -6.99
C ALA A 66 -4.48 -4.01 -6.59
N GLY A 67 -3.67 -4.84 -7.27
CA GLY A 67 -3.48 -6.24 -6.93
C GLY A 67 -2.88 -6.45 -5.53
N LEU A 68 -1.86 -5.66 -5.16
CA LEU A 68 -1.26 -5.73 -3.82
C LEU A 68 -2.25 -5.33 -2.73
N PHE A 69 -3.02 -4.26 -2.92
CA PHE A 69 -4.07 -3.86 -1.99
C PHE A 69 -5.16 -4.92 -1.86
N ALA A 70 -5.59 -5.53 -2.96
CA ALA A 70 -6.55 -6.61 -2.96
C ALA A 70 -6.01 -7.82 -2.17
N LEU A 71 -4.74 -8.19 -2.38
CA LEU A 71 -4.09 -9.28 -1.64
C LEU A 71 -4.11 -9.01 -0.12
N LEU A 72 -3.79 -7.78 0.30
CA LEU A 72 -3.85 -7.37 1.71
C LEU A 72 -5.28 -7.36 2.25
N ALA A 73 -6.28 -6.99 1.43
CA ALA A 73 -7.68 -7.06 1.82
C ALA A 73 -8.17 -8.49 2.01
N PHE A 74 -7.74 -9.43 1.16
CA PHE A 74 -8.17 -10.84 1.24
C PHE A 74 -7.42 -11.63 2.32
N ARG A 75 -6.10 -11.43 2.43
CA ARG A 75 -5.22 -12.25 3.27
C ARG A 75 -4.19 -11.39 4.02
N PRO A 76 -4.63 -10.45 4.88
CA PRO A 76 -3.75 -9.47 5.53
C PRO A 76 -2.61 -10.10 6.34
N ARG A 77 -2.77 -11.32 6.84
CA ARG A 77 -1.81 -12.01 7.71
C ARG A 77 -1.05 -13.15 7.03
N ARG A 78 -1.25 -13.38 5.72
CA ARG A 78 -0.50 -14.41 4.94
C ARG A 78 0.44 -13.80 3.89
N SER A 79 0.58 -12.48 3.91
CA SER A 79 1.34 -11.71 2.91
C SER A 79 2.51 -11.00 3.60
N ALA A 80 3.45 -11.79 4.12
CA ALA A 80 4.66 -11.26 4.75
C ALA A 80 5.44 -10.38 3.75
N GLY A 81 5.92 -9.22 4.19
CA GLY A 81 6.66 -8.27 3.37
C GLY A 81 5.83 -7.40 2.44
N VAL A 82 4.60 -7.79 2.09
CA VAL A 82 3.74 -6.98 1.21
C VAL A 82 3.35 -5.66 1.88
N TRP A 83 3.05 -5.68 3.18
CA TRP A 83 2.74 -4.47 3.93
C TRP A 83 3.91 -3.49 3.95
N GLU A 84 5.09 -4.00 4.32
CA GLU A 84 6.29 -3.20 4.48
C GLU A 84 6.78 -2.66 3.13
N LEU A 85 6.74 -3.47 2.08
CA LEU A 85 7.09 -3.05 0.72
C LEU A 85 6.15 -1.96 0.21
N LEU A 86 4.85 -2.09 0.48
CA LEU A 86 3.87 -1.12 0.01
C LEU A 86 3.98 0.21 0.77
N LEU A 87 4.19 0.16 2.09
CA LEU A 87 4.48 1.35 2.90
C LEU A 87 5.77 2.03 2.47
N ALA A 88 6.85 1.28 2.28
CA ALA A 88 8.13 1.81 1.85
C ALA A 88 8.05 2.42 0.45
N GLY A 89 7.48 1.69 -0.51
CA GLY A 89 7.33 2.13 -1.90
C GLY A 89 6.48 3.39 -2.02
N LYS A 90 5.33 3.45 -1.34
CA LYS A 90 4.48 4.65 -1.34
C LYS A 90 5.15 5.83 -0.63
N SER A 91 5.83 5.60 0.48
CA SER A 91 6.57 6.67 1.18
C SER A 91 7.70 7.23 0.32
N ALA A 92 8.40 6.39 -0.44
CA ALA A 92 9.42 6.83 -1.38
C ALA A 92 8.82 7.73 -2.48
N LEU A 93 7.64 7.40 -3.01
CA LEU A 93 6.94 8.24 -3.99
C LEU A 93 6.48 9.57 -3.40
N VAL A 94 6.06 9.62 -2.14
CA VAL A 94 5.76 10.88 -1.43
C VAL A 94 7.01 11.75 -1.37
N VAL A 95 8.13 11.20 -0.90
CA VAL A 95 9.40 11.93 -0.81
C VAL A 95 9.84 12.41 -2.20
N PHE A 96 9.74 11.55 -3.21
CA PHE A 96 10.06 11.92 -4.58
C PHE A 96 9.17 13.05 -5.09
N GLY A 97 7.85 12.96 -4.94
CA GLY A 97 6.94 14.00 -5.42
C GLY A 97 7.08 15.34 -4.69
N VAL A 98 7.51 15.34 -3.42
CA VAL A 98 7.84 16.58 -2.68
C VAL A 98 9.17 17.17 -3.15
N THR A 99 10.15 16.34 -3.52
CA THR A 99 11.51 16.76 -3.89
C THR A 99 11.72 17.00 -5.38
N ALA A 100 10.81 16.54 -6.24
CA ALA A 100 10.90 16.61 -7.71
C ALA A 100 10.87 18.03 -8.32
N GLY A 101 10.88 19.09 -7.51
CA GLY A 101 10.94 20.48 -8.00
C GLY A 101 9.62 20.97 -8.60
N ARG A 102 9.68 21.62 -9.77
CA ARG A 102 8.51 22.26 -10.44
C ARG A 102 7.88 21.35 -11.51
N VAL A 103 7.60 20.11 -11.17
CA VAL A 103 6.81 19.20 -12.02
C VAL A 103 5.33 19.35 -11.61
N PRO A 104 4.43 19.83 -12.50
CA PRO A 104 3.04 20.10 -12.16
C PRO A 104 2.30 18.92 -11.52
N GLU A 105 2.59 17.71 -11.98
CA GLU A 105 1.94 16.47 -11.55
C GLU A 105 2.50 15.90 -10.25
N ALA A 106 3.71 16.32 -9.84
CA ALA A 106 4.42 15.72 -8.71
C ALA A 106 3.75 16.00 -7.37
N ARG A 107 3.31 17.25 -7.13
CA ARG A 107 2.65 17.62 -5.87
C ARG A 107 1.29 16.92 -5.68
N PRO A 108 0.36 16.94 -6.66
CA PRO A 108 -0.89 16.19 -6.55
C PRO A 108 -0.65 14.70 -6.32
N ALA A 109 0.32 14.09 -7.03
CA ALA A 109 0.67 12.69 -6.85
C ALA A 109 1.18 12.41 -5.42
N ALA A 110 2.06 13.26 -4.88
CA ALA A 110 2.57 13.12 -3.52
C ALA A 110 1.46 13.18 -2.46
N VAL A 111 0.46 14.06 -2.64
CA VAL A 111 -0.68 14.17 -1.73
C VAL A 111 -1.51 12.89 -1.74
N ILE A 112 -1.79 12.34 -2.94
CA ILE A 112 -2.54 11.09 -3.09
C ILE A 112 -1.76 9.92 -2.48
N ASP A 113 -0.46 9.81 -2.77
CA ASP A 113 0.37 8.74 -2.23
C ASP A 113 0.52 8.85 -0.71
N PHE A 114 0.58 10.06 -0.15
CA PHE A 114 0.61 10.27 1.30
C PHE A 114 -0.70 9.80 1.95
N ALA A 115 -1.85 10.13 1.35
CA ALA A 115 -3.14 9.62 1.81
C ALA A 115 -3.18 8.08 1.79
N LEU A 116 -2.65 7.45 0.73
CA LEU A 116 -2.51 5.99 0.66
C LEU A 116 -1.58 5.44 1.74
N VAL A 117 -0.44 6.07 2.02
CA VAL A 117 0.44 5.67 3.14
C VAL A 117 -0.32 5.65 4.46
N VAL A 118 -1.09 6.70 4.75
CA VAL A 118 -1.90 6.79 5.98
C VAL A 118 -2.95 5.69 6.04
N VAL A 119 -3.70 5.48 4.94
CA VAL A 119 -4.71 4.41 4.85
C VAL A 119 -4.10 3.03 5.07
N VAL A 120 -2.94 2.77 4.45
CA VAL A 120 -2.24 1.48 4.56
C VAL A 120 -1.66 1.30 5.95
N ALA A 121 -1.10 2.34 6.56
CA ALA A 121 -0.59 2.28 7.92
C ALA A 121 -1.71 1.99 8.93
N ALA A 122 -2.88 2.64 8.77
CA ALA A 122 -4.05 2.35 9.58
C ALA A 122 -4.52 0.89 9.38
N ALA A 123 -4.61 0.42 8.14
CA ALA A 123 -4.96 -0.96 7.83
C ALA A 123 -3.94 -1.97 8.41
N TYR A 124 -2.64 -1.67 8.33
CA TYR A 124 -1.56 -2.46 8.90
C TYR A 124 -1.72 -2.62 10.41
N VAL A 125 -2.01 -1.53 11.12
CA VAL A 125 -2.21 -1.54 12.57
C VAL A 125 -3.48 -2.32 12.95
N LEU A 126 -4.60 -2.05 12.26
CA LEU A 126 -5.88 -2.70 12.53
C LEU A 126 -5.86 -4.22 12.29
N CYS A 127 -5.21 -4.65 11.21
CA CYS A 127 -5.04 -6.06 10.87
C CYS A 127 -3.89 -6.74 11.63
N ARG A 128 -3.07 -5.97 12.37
CA ARG A 128 -1.79 -6.41 12.93
C ARG A 128 -0.91 -7.08 11.88
N GLY A 129 -0.67 -6.38 10.76
CA GLY A 129 0.02 -6.90 9.57
C GLY A 129 1.41 -7.46 9.89
N TRP A 130 2.10 -6.95 10.90
CA TRP A 130 3.40 -7.48 11.38
C TRP A 130 3.34 -8.96 11.80
N LEU A 131 2.16 -9.49 12.15
CA LEU A 131 2.00 -10.91 12.46
C LEU A 131 2.19 -11.82 11.24
N ALA A 132 2.12 -11.30 10.01
CA ALA A 132 2.34 -12.08 8.79
C ALA A 132 3.73 -12.73 8.76
N TRP A 133 4.74 -12.05 9.30
CA TRP A 133 6.12 -12.55 9.42
C TRP A 133 6.28 -13.70 10.41
N ARG A 134 5.33 -13.89 11.31
CA ARG A 134 5.38 -14.97 12.31
C ARG A 134 4.88 -16.31 11.77
N SER A 135 4.36 -16.33 10.54
CA SER A 135 3.75 -17.52 9.92
C SER A 135 4.76 -18.51 9.33
N THR A 136 6.06 -18.38 9.57
CA THR A 136 7.08 -19.30 9.02
C THR A 136 8.25 -19.47 10.01
N PRO A 137 8.55 -20.70 10.44
CA PRO A 137 9.53 -21.52 9.73
C PRO A 137 8.87 -22.72 9.04
N ALA A 138 9.05 -22.85 7.74
CA ALA A 138 8.99 -24.16 7.10
C ALA A 138 10.33 -24.85 7.41
N ALA A 139 10.27 -25.98 8.10
CA ALA A 139 11.37 -26.92 8.23
C ALA A 139 11.57 -27.67 6.90
#